data_AF-A0A534TAW9-F1
#
_entry.id   AF-A0A534TAW9-F1
#
_cell.length_a   1.000
_cell.length_b   1.000
_cell.length_c   1.000
_cell.angle_alpha   90.00
_cell.angle_beta   90.00
_cell.angle_gamma   90.00
#
_symmetry.space_group_name_H-M   'P 1'
#
loop_
_entity.id
_entity.type
_entity.pdbx_description
1 polymer ?
#
loop_
_entity_poly.entity_id
_entity_poly.type
_entity_poly.pdbx_seq_one_letter_code
_entity_poly.pdbx_strand_id
1 'polypeptide(L)'
;MSNQTRTPNATTSPNVIRLAAIRVAAIGLATLGLAVLTSTGFTATALAVEPTLALTEDGYAFVYKSRPGDQPGSVAAMFGIAPRDMPAFFAANGITDPTHVGIGHVYRIPNPLAQRAAQAEAQAQAFARDVASLKTRTEQLGHELDGARTAAADAEQRVAHLARYERLWPLVSIVGILLVISAAALGWLAYGAVRKTQTIEQRAHVLADELDEKRRQTLADRQQSAKRILDLETKLRTVEQHAAVAARPPVRPAGTG
;
A
#
# COMPACT_ATOMS: atom_id res chain seq x y z
N MET A 1 -11.91 37.94 15.23
CA MET A 1 -11.68 36.50 15.47
C MET A 1 -13.04 35.83 15.51
N SER A 2 -13.49 35.29 14.37
CA SER A 2 -14.77 34.57 14.28
C SER A 2 -14.53 33.28 13.51
N ASN A 3 -14.48 32.17 14.26
CA ASN A 3 -14.30 30.82 13.73
C ASN A 3 -15.64 30.29 13.23
N GLN A 4 -15.77 30.12 11.90
CA GLN A 4 -16.87 29.38 11.30
C GLN A 4 -16.59 27.88 11.36
N THR A 5 -17.39 27.18 12.16
CA THR A 5 -17.55 25.73 12.19
C THR A 5 -18.23 25.27 10.90
N ARG A 6 -17.49 24.57 10.04
CA ARG A 6 -18.00 23.95 8.81
C ARG A 6 -18.20 22.46 9.05
N THR A 7 -19.46 22.05 9.25
CA THR A 7 -19.88 20.64 9.24
C THR A 7 -20.07 20.15 7.80
N PRO A 8 -19.57 18.96 7.42
CA PRO A 8 -19.85 18.39 6.10
C PRO A 8 -21.22 17.71 6.05
N ASN A 9 -22.04 18.13 5.07
CA ASN A 9 -23.31 17.51 4.72
C ASN A 9 -23.07 16.10 4.13
N ALA A 10 -23.70 15.11 4.74
CA ALA A 10 -23.85 13.77 4.18
C ALA A 10 -24.87 13.81 3.02
N THR A 11 -24.39 13.57 1.80
CA THR A 11 -25.23 13.38 0.62
C THR A 11 -25.59 11.90 0.54
N THR A 12 -26.82 11.57 0.93
CA THR A 12 -27.46 10.30 0.59
C THR A 12 -28.21 10.49 -0.73
N SER A 13 -27.83 9.74 -1.75
CA SER A 13 -28.74 9.41 -2.86
C SER A 13 -28.39 8.02 -3.40
N PRO A 14 -29.32 7.06 -3.28
CA PRO A 14 -29.27 5.80 -3.98
C PRO A 14 -29.99 5.96 -5.32
N ASN A 15 -29.35 5.64 -6.44
CA ASN A 15 -30.10 5.27 -7.64
C ASN A 15 -29.26 4.39 -8.58
N VAL A 16 -29.40 3.09 -8.33
CA VAL A 16 -29.70 2.04 -9.31
C VAL A 16 -29.80 2.52 -10.76
N ILE A 17 -28.78 2.22 -11.58
CA ILE A 17 -28.96 2.00 -13.02
C ILE A 17 -28.20 0.72 -13.40
N ARG A 18 -28.99 -0.36 -13.54
CA ARG A 18 -28.67 -1.51 -14.38
C ARG A 18 -28.69 -1.08 -15.86
N LEU A 19 -27.93 -1.81 -16.68
CA LEU A 19 -27.83 -1.83 -18.17
C LEU A 19 -26.44 -1.36 -18.63
N ALA A 20 -25.76 -2.00 -19.58
CA ALA A 20 -26.01 -3.20 -20.35
C ALA A 20 -24.66 -3.74 -20.83
N ALA A 21 -24.59 -5.05 -21.04
CA ALA A 21 -23.48 -5.72 -21.69
C ALA A 21 -23.26 -5.16 -23.10
N ILE A 22 -22.07 -4.65 -23.39
CA ILE A 22 -21.67 -4.28 -24.75
C ILE A 22 -20.83 -5.42 -25.31
N ARG A 23 -21.45 -6.14 -26.25
CA ARG A 23 -20.81 -7.16 -27.09
C ARG A 23 -19.77 -6.50 -27.98
N VAL A 24 -18.57 -7.08 -27.96
CA VAL A 24 -17.49 -6.83 -28.91
C VAL A 24 -17.96 -7.20 -30.31
N ALA A 25 -18.13 -6.21 -31.18
CA ALA A 25 -18.33 -6.41 -32.61
C ALA A 25 -17.07 -5.91 -33.33
N ALA A 26 -16.29 -6.88 -33.82
CA ALA A 26 -15.18 -6.66 -34.73
C ALA A 26 -15.71 -6.09 -36.07
N ILE A 27 -15.22 -4.92 -36.45
CA ILE A 27 -15.33 -4.33 -37.79
C ILE A 27 -13.91 -3.82 -38.04
N GLY A 28 -13.08 -4.48 -38.85
CA GLY A 28 -13.29 -4.69 -40.27
C GLY A 28 -12.42 -3.67 -41.00
N LEU A 29 -11.12 -3.97 -41.12
CA LEU A 29 -10.15 -3.22 -41.92
C LEU A 29 -10.68 -3.07 -43.36
N ALA A 30 -10.92 -1.84 -43.79
CA ALA A 30 -11.11 -1.50 -45.19
C ALA A 30 -9.99 -0.56 -45.62
N THR A 31 -8.99 -1.17 -46.24
CA THR A 31 -7.92 -0.57 -47.04
C THR A 31 -8.54 0.26 -48.17
N LEU A 32 -8.35 1.58 -48.14
CA LEU A 32 -8.67 2.45 -49.28
C LEU A 32 -7.41 2.71 -50.09
N GLY A 33 -7.42 2.12 -51.29
CA GLY A 33 -6.32 2.07 -52.23
C GLY A 33 -5.98 3.42 -52.84
N LEU A 34 -4.66 3.59 -52.98
CA LEU A 34 -3.97 4.60 -53.74
C LEU A 34 -4.25 4.39 -55.25
N ALA A 35 -5.14 5.19 -55.84
CA ALA A 35 -5.31 5.25 -57.29
C ALA A 35 -4.35 6.31 -57.85
N VAL A 36 -3.22 5.84 -58.38
CA VAL A 36 -2.31 6.62 -59.21
C VAL A 36 -3.00 6.88 -60.55
N LEU A 37 -3.43 8.12 -60.79
CA LEU A 37 -3.95 8.52 -62.11
C LEU A 37 -2.79 9.03 -62.97
N THR A 38 -2.42 8.20 -63.94
CA THR A 38 -1.46 8.51 -65.00
C THR A 38 -1.99 9.59 -65.93
N SER A 39 -1.13 10.57 -66.18
CA SER A 39 -1.24 11.68 -67.11
C SER A 39 -1.51 11.25 -68.57
N THR A 40 -2.62 11.70 -69.16
CA THR A 40 -2.76 11.87 -70.61
C THR A 40 -2.71 13.35 -70.93
N GLY A 41 -1.66 13.73 -71.65
CA GLY A 41 -1.38 15.10 -72.05
C GLY A 41 -2.46 15.68 -72.94
N PHE A 42 -2.98 16.83 -72.54
CA PHE A 42 -3.71 17.74 -73.40
C PHE A 42 -2.73 18.86 -73.77
N THR A 43 -2.04 18.71 -74.89
CA THR A 43 -1.27 19.81 -75.49
C THR A 43 -2.26 20.77 -76.13
N ALA A 44 -2.79 21.69 -75.32
CA ALA A 44 -3.45 22.88 -75.82
C ALA A 44 -2.36 23.80 -76.39
N THR A 45 -2.30 23.90 -77.72
CA THR A 45 -1.55 24.94 -78.40
C THR A 45 -2.25 26.27 -78.08
N ALA A 46 -1.78 26.93 -77.03
CA ALA A 46 -2.25 28.25 -76.67
C ALA A 46 -1.76 29.24 -77.74
N LEU A 47 -2.67 29.68 -78.59
CA LEU A 47 -2.52 30.94 -79.31
C LEU A 47 -2.24 32.02 -78.25
N ALA A 48 -1.10 32.68 -78.36
CA ALA A 48 -0.63 33.71 -77.44
C ALA A 48 -1.55 34.94 -77.49
N VAL A 49 -2.68 34.86 -76.80
CA VAL A 49 -3.33 36.01 -76.17
C VAL A 49 -2.74 36.04 -74.77
N GLU A 50 -1.94 37.07 -74.44
CA GLU A 50 -1.49 37.25 -73.05
C GLU A 50 -2.71 37.17 -72.13
N PRO A 51 -2.74 36.25 -71.13
CA PRO A 51 -3.87 36.16 -70.22
C PRO A 51 -3.95 37.48 -69.47
N THR A 52 -5.05 38.20 -69.67
CA THR A 52 -5.24 39.52 -69.09
C THR A 52 -5.34 39.44 -67.57
N LEU A 53 -5.64 38.24 -67.03
CA LEU A 53 -5.56 37.87 -65.62
C LEU A 53 -4.55 36.74 -65.41
N ALA A 54 -3.56 36.94 -64.56
CA ALA A 54 -2.67 35.91 -64.05
C ALA A 54 -2.81 35.81 -62.53
N LEU A 55 -2.89 34.60 -61.96
CA LEU A 55 -2.84 34.45 -60.51
C LEU A 55 -1.39 34.72 -60.05
N THR A 56 -1.20 35.50 -58.99
CA THR A 56 0.12 35.66 -58.35
C THR A 56 0.60 34.29 -57.86
N GLU A 57 1.92 34.05 -57.85
CA GLU A 57 2.53 32.80 -57.34
C GLU A 57 2.07 32.45 -55.91
N ASP A 58 1.77 33.47 -55.11
CA ASP A 58 1.26 33.32 -53.75
C ASP A 58 -0.24 32.91 -53.68
N GLY A 59 -1.00 32.95 -54.78
CA GLY A 59 -2.41 32.58 -54.83
C GLY A 59 -3.41 33.55 -54.16
N TYR A 60 -2.92 34.53 -53.41
CA TYR A 60 -3.74 35.48 -52.64
C TYR A 60 -4.26 36.68 -53.46
N ALA A 61 -3.73 36.90 -54.66
CA ALA A 61 -4.18 37.98 -55.52
C ALA A 61 -4.13 37.58 -57.00
N PHE A 62 -5.05 38.14 -57.78
CA PHE A 62 -5.01 38.11 -59.23
C PHE A 62 -4.34 39.38 -59.77
N VAL A 63 -3.55 39.22 -60.82
CA VAL A 63 -2.84 40.27 -61.53
C VAL A 63 -3.60 40.55 -62.82
N TYR A 64 -4.22 41.71 -62.95
CA TYR A 64 -4.95 42.13 -64.14
C TYR A 64 -4.21 43.24 -64.88
N LYS A 65 -3.89 43.02 -66.16
CA LYS A 65 -3.33 44.07 -67.04
C LYS A 65 -4.45 44.92 -67.63
N SER A 66 -4.46 46.21 -67.34
CA SER A 66 -5.45 47.15 -67.87
C SER A 66 -5.41 47.28 -69.39
N ARG A 67 -6.58 47.36 -70.03
CA ARG A 67 -6.71 47.63 -71.46
C ARG A 67 -6.84 49.14 -71.71
N PRO A 68 -6.50 49.64 -72.92
CA PRO A 68 -6.73 51.05 -73.26
C PRO A 68 -8.20 51.43 -73.07
N GLY A 69 -8.48 52.37 -72.17
CA GLY A 69 -9.83 52.83 -71.83
C GLY A 69 -10.46 52.21 -70.58
N ASP A 70 -9.81 51.24 -69.93
CA ASP A 70 -10.27 50.70 -68.65
C ASP A 70 -10.11 51.74 -67.53
N GLN A 71 -11.21 52.08 -66.85
CA GLN A 71 -11.17 52.91 -65.66
C GLN A 71 -10.96 52.07 -64.40
N PRO A 72 -10.15 52.51 -63.42
CA PRO A 72 -9.88 51.77 -62.18
C PRO A 72 -11.15 51.38 -61.41
N GLY A 73 -12.16 52.26 -61.39
CA GLY A 73 -13.45 51.99 -60.74
C GLY A 73 -14.25 50.88 -61.42
N SER A 74 -14.24 50.84 -62.76
CA SER A 74 -14.91 49.79 -63.54
C SER A 74 -14.22 48.44 -63.38
N VAL A 75 -12.89 48.42 -63.33
CA VAL A 75 -12.10 47.20 -63.06
C VAL A 75 -12.39 46.69 -61.66
N ALA A 76 -12.37 47.55 -60.64
CA ALA A 76 -12.69 47.15 -59.27
C ALA A 76 -14.12 46.57 -59.15
N ALA A 77 -15.10 47.18 -59.83
CA ALA A 77 -16.47 46.69 -59.87
C ALA A 77 -16.59 45.33 -60.57
N MET A 78 -15.83 45.10 -61.66
CA MET A 78 -15.79 43.82 -62.37
C MET A 78 -15.33 42.66 -61.47
N PHE A 79 -14.46 42.93 -60.49
CA PHE A 79 -14.01 41.95 -59.51
C PHE A 79 -14.83 41.92 -58.22
N GLY A 80 -15.99 42.59 -58.21
CA GLY A 80 -16.91 42.56 -57.07
C GLY A 80 -16.41 43.31 -55.83
N ILE A 81 -15.44 44.22 -55.98
CA ILE A 81 -14.97 45.06 -54.88
C ILE A 81 -16.06 46.09 -54.56
N ALA A 82 -16.55 46.06 -53.32
CA ALA A 82 -17.60 46.98 -52.89
C ALA A 82 -17.08 48.44 -52.84
N PRO A 83 -17.93 49.45 -53.04
CA PRO A 83 -17.52 50.86 -53.02
C PRO A 83 -16.77 51.28 -51.74
N ARG A 84 -17.11 50.65 -50.60
CA ARG A 84 -16.43 50.87 -49.31
C ARG A 84 -14.97 50.41 -49.28
N ASP A 85 -14.63 49.43 -50.11
CA ASP A 85 -13.31 48.77 -50.17
C ASP A 85 -12.45 49.32 -51.32
N MET A 86 -13.02 50.21 -52.17
CA MET A 86 -12.32 50.87 -53.28
C MET A 86 -11.11 51.71 -52.84
N PRO A 87 -11.16 52.52 -51.77
CA PRO A 87 -9.98 53.27 -51.32
C PRO A 87 -8.80 52.37 -50.95
N ALA A 88 -9.08 51.23 -50.32
CA ALA A 88 -8.06 50.24 -49.98
C ALA A 88 -7.49 49.55 -51.24
N PHE A 89 -8.33 49.29 -52.24
CA PHE A 89 -7.89 48.75 -53.54
C PHE A 89 -6.99 49.74 -54.29
N PHE A 90 -7.32 51.02 -54.34
CA PHE A 90 -6.47 52.03 -54.98
C PHE A 90 -5.15 52.21 -54.25
N ALA A 91 -5.17 52.26 -52.91
CA ALA A 91 -3.96 52.33 -52.09
C ALA A 91 -3.04 51.11 -52.30
N ALA A 92 -3.60 49.90 -52.35
CA ALA A 92 -2.85 48.66 -52.58
C ALA A 92 -2.18 48.59 -53.97
N ASN A 93 -2.70 49.36 -54.94
CA ASN A 93 -2.16 49.45 -56.29
C ASN A 93 -1.35 50.73 -56.54
N GLY A 94 -1.15 51.56 -55.51
CA GLY A 94 -0.38 52.81 -55.63
C GLY A 94 -1.06 53.87 -56.51
N ILE A 95 -2.39 53.84 -56.63
CA ILE A 95 -3.16 54.75 -57.47
C ILE A 95 -3.60 55.95 -56.63
N THR A 96 -2.97 57.10 -56.86
CA THR A 96 -3.28 58.37 -56.16
C THR A 96 -4.42 59.14 -56.83
N ASP A 97 -4.54 59.05 -58.15
CA ASP A 97 -5.65 59.64 -58.92
C ASP A 97 -6.38 58.55 -59.73
N PRO A 98 -7.63 58.20 -59.37
CA PRO A 98 -8.41 57.17 -60.06
C PRO A 98 -8.89 57.58 -61.46
N THR A 99 -8.72 58.85 -61.87
CA THR A 99 -9.09 59.35 -63.20
C THR A 99 -7.95 59.35 -64.20
N HIS A 100 -6.70 59.23 -63.73
CA HIS A 100 -5.49 59.28 -64.56
C HIS A 100 -4.58 58.07 -64.31
N VAL A 101 -4.93 56.91 -64.89
CA VAL A 101 -4.07 55.72 -64.86
C VAL A 101 -3.54 55.43 -66.27
N GLY A 102 -2.21 55.30 -66.37
CA GLY A 102 -1.53 55.03 -67.64
C GLY A 102 -1.93 53.68 -68.24
N ILE A 103 -2.01 53.64 -69.58
CA ILE A 103 -2.32 52.42 -70.34
C ILE A 103 -1.30 51.33 -70.00
N GLY A 104 -1.78 50.11 -69.69
CA GLY A 104 -0.92 48.97 -69.36
C GLY A 104 -0.58 48.83 -67.88
N HIS A 105 -1.22 49.60 -67.00
CA HIS A 105 -1.12 49.41 -65.54
C HIS A 105 -1.58 48.01 -65.11
N VAL A 106 -0.92 47.48 -64.09
CA VAL A 106 -1.11 46.13 -63.58
C VAL A 106 -1.79 46.20 -62.21
N TYR A 107 -3.05 45.78 -62.14
CA TYR A 107 -3.82 45.75 -60.90
C TYR A 107 -3.60 44.43 -60.16
N ARG A 108 -3.31 44.51 -58.87
CA ARG A 108 -3.40 43.43 -57.89
C ARG A 108 -4.79 43.45 -57.26
N ILE A 109 -5.52 42.36 -57.47
CA ILE A 109 -6.90 42.16 -57.01
C ILE A 109 -6.89 41.07 -55.93
N PRO A 110 -7.36 41.36 -54.70
CA PRO A 110 -7.43 40.36 -53.64
C PRO A 110 -8.33 39.17 -54.01
N ASN A 111 -7.91 37.95 -53.68
CA ASN A 111 -8.70 36.73 -53.88
C ASN A 111 -9.46 36.35 -52.58
N PRO A 112 -10.79 36.59 -52.49
CA PRO A 112 -11.56 36.27 -51.29
C PRO A 112 -11.68 34.75 -51.05
N LEU A 113 -11.54 33.91 -52.07
CA LEU A 113 -11.57 32.46 -51.92
C LEU A 113 -10.30 31.94 -51.22
N ALA A 114 -9.13 32.49 -51.56
CA ALA A 114 -7.88 32.16 -50.88
C ALA A 114 -7.94 32.53 -49.39
N GLN A 115 -8.54 33.68 -49.06
CA GLN A 115 -8.73 34.09 -47.66
C GLN A 115 -9.66 33.13 -46.91
N ARG A 116 -10.77 32.69 -47.52
CA ARG A 116 -11.68 31.71 -46.92
C ARG A 116 -11.03 30.34 -46.76
N ALA A 117 -10.23 29.91 -47.74
CA ALA A 117 -9.47 28.66 -47.67
C ALA A 117 -8.47 28.70 -46.50
N ALA A 118 -7.68 29.78 -46.38
CA ALA A 118 -6.76 29.96 -45.26
C ALA A 118 -7.48 29.98 -43.90
N GLN A 119 -8.66 30.62 -43.81
CA GLN A 119 -9.48 30.58 -42.59
C GLN A 119 -9.99 29.18 -42.28
N ALA A 120 -10.47 28.44 -43.29
CA ALA A 120 -10.93 27.07 -43.11
C ALA A 120 -9.80 26.14 -42.68
N GLU A 121 -8.60 26.28 -43.26
CA GLU A 121 -7.40 25.56 -42.84
C GLU A 121 -7.01 25.89 -41.40
N ALA A 122 -7.03 27.18 -41.02
CA ALA A 122 -6.75 27.61 -39.65
C ALA A 122 -7.75 27.00 -38.65
N GLN A 123 -9.04 26.95 -39.01
CA GLN A 123 -10.07 26.28 -38.19
C GLN A 123 -9.85 24.77 -38.12
N ALA A 124 -9.54 24.11 -39.24
CA ALA A 124 -9.23 22.69 -39.26
C ALA A 124 -8.01 22.34 -38.38
N GLN A 125 -6.97 23.17 -38.40
CA GLN A 125 -5.81 23.04 -37.53
C GLN A 125 -6.14 23.30 -36.06
N ALA A 126 -7.06 24.22 -35.75
CA ALA A 126 -7.54 24.43 -34.40
C ALA A 126 -8.29 23.19 -33.89
N PHE A 127 -9.23 22.66 -34.67
CA PHE A 127 -9.94 21.43 -34.31
C PHE A 127 -9.02 20.21 -34.17
N ALA A 128 -8.00 20.07 -35.02
CA ALA A 128 -7.02 19.00 -34.89
C ALA A 128 -6.24 19.09 -33.55
N ARG A 129 -5.89 20.31 -33.11
CA ARG A 129 -5.26 20.54 -31.80
C ARG A 129 -6.20 20.22 -30.64
N ASP A 130 -7.48 20.61 -30.75
CA ASP A 130 -8.48 20.31 -29.73
C ASP A 130 -8.70 18.80 -29.59
N VAL A 131 -8.83 18.07 -30.70
CA VAL A 131 -8.96 16.61 -30.71
C VAL A 131 -7.72 15.95 -30.10
N ALA A 132 -6.51 16.43 -30.42
CA ALA A 132 -5.29 15.94 -29.81
C ALA A 132 -5.29 16.16 -28.28
N SER A 133 -5.73 17.34 -27.81
CA SER A 133 -5.83 17.66 -26.38
C SER A 133 -6.90 16.83 -25.64
N LEU A 134 -8.00 16.50 -26.31
CA LEU A 134 -9.04 15.63 -25.76
C LEU A 134 -8.52 14.20 -25.64
N LYS A 135 -7.79 13.71 -26.64
CA LYS A 135 -7.18 12.39 -26.60
C LYS A 135 -6.21 12.25 -25.43
N THR A 136 -5.32 13.22 -25.23
CA THR A 136 -4.38 13.19 -24.09
C THR A 136 -5.09 13.25 -22.75
N ARG A 137 -6.17 14.04 -22.62
CA ARG A 137 -7.02 14.03 -21.40
C ARG A 137 -7.69 12.69 -21.16
N THR A 138 -8.19 12.03 -22.21
CA THR A 138 -8.81 10.70 -22.05
C THR A 138 -7.78 9.63 -21.67
N GLU A 139 -6.57 9.69 -22.20
CA GLU A 139 -5.47 8.80 -21.81
C GLU A 139 -5.06 9.05 -20.35
N GLN A 140 -4.96 10.31 -19.95
CA GLN A 140 -4.68 10.68 -18.56
C GLN A 140 -5.76 10.18 -17.59
N LEU A 141 -7.05 10.37 -17.92
CA LEU A 141 -8.15 9.83 -17.12
C LEU A 141 -8.13 8.30 -17.07
N GLY A 142 -7.71 7.63 -18.15
CA GLY A 142 -7.47 6.19 -18.17
C GLY A 142 -6.42 5.78 -17.15
N HIS A 143 -5.26 6.44 -17.15
CA HIS A 143 -4.19 6.20 -16.18
C HIS A 143 -4.62 6.49 -14.73
N GLU A 144 -5.41 7.55 -14.50
CA GLU A 144 -5.94 7.88 -13.18
C GLU A 144 -6.93 6.82 -12.68
N LEU A 145 -7.81 6.30 -13.56
CA LEU A 145 -8.74 5.22 -13.22
C LEU A 145 -8.02 3.91 -12.92
N ASP A 146 -6.98 3.57 -13.69
CA ASP A 146 -6.18 2.38 -13.43
C ASP A 146 -5.40 2.51 -12.12
N GLY A 147 -4.83 3.69 -11.83
CA GLY A 147 -4.21 3.99 -10.54
C GLY A 147 -5.19 3.93 -9.37
N ALA A 148 -6.43 4.39 -9.54
CA ALA A 148 -7.47 4.28 -8.51
C ALA A 148 -7.88 2.83 -8.25
N ARG A 149 -7.96 2.00 -9.31
CA ARG A 149 -8.27 0.56 -9.20
C ARG A 149 -7.18 -0.21 -8.46
N THR A 150 -5.91 0.05 -8.75
CA THR A 150 -4.79 -0.61 -8.04
C THR A 150 -4.77 -0.19 -6.58
N ALA A 151 -4.96 1.10 -6.27
CA ALA A 151 -5.06 1.57 -4.90
C ALA A 151 -6.24 0.95 -4.13
N ALA A 152 -7.38 0.74 -4.78
CA ALA A 152 -8.52 0.04 -4.19
C ALA A 152 -8.20 -1.43 -3.89
N ALA A 153 -7.57 -2.14 -4.83
CA ALA A 153 -7.13 -3.52 -4.63
C ALA A 153 -6.11 -3.65 -3.48
N ASP A 154 -5.17 -2.71 -3.37
CA ASP A 154 -4.20 -2.67 -2.26
C ASP A 154 -4.90 -2.44 -0.90
N ALA A 155 -5.92 -1.58 -0.87
CA ALA A 155 -6.72 -1.35 0.33
C ALA A 155 -7.48 -2.62 0.75
N GLU A 156 -8.08 -3.34 -0.19
CA GLU A 156 -8.74 -4.63 0.07
C GLU A 156 -7.77 -5.67 0.62
N GLN A 157 -6.56 -5.77 0.07
CA GLN A 157 -5.52 -6.67 0.57
C GLN A 157 -5.12 -6.32 2.00
N ARG A 158 -4.96 -5.03 2.34
CA ARG A 158 -4.66 -4.60 3.71
C ARG A 158 -5.77 -4.99 4.68
N VAL A 159 -7.03 -4.82 4.30
CA VAL A 159 -8.19 -5.25 5.10
C VAL A 159 -8.19 -6.78 5.27
N ALA A 160 -7.92 -7.54 4.22
CA ALA A 160 -7.85 -9.00 4.28
C ALA A 160 -6.72 -9.49 5.20
N HIS A 161 -5.56 -8.83 5.18
CA HIS A 161 -4.46 -9.11 6.10
C HIS A 161 -4.86 -8.87 7.55
N LEU A 162 -5.50 -7.75 7.85
CA LEU A 162 -5.97 -7.43 9.20
C LEU A 162 -7.05 -8.42 9.69
N ALA A 163 -8.00 -8.80 8.82
CA ALA A 163 -9.02 -9.79 9.14
C ALA A 163 -8.42 -11.17 9.50
N ARG A 164 -7.30 -11.55 8.86
CA ARG A 164 -6.58 -12.79 9.20
C ARG A 164 -5.96 -12.72 10.59
N TYR A 165 -5.38 -11.58 10.97
CA TYR A 165 -4.84 -11.38 12.32
C TYR A 165 -5.93 -11.37 13.39
N GLU A 166 -7.06 -10.71 13.12
CA GLU A 166 -8.20 -10.68 14.04
C GLU A 166 -8.74 -12.10 14.31
N ARG A 167 -8.78 -12.95 13.27
CA ARG A 167 -9.19 -14.35 13.40
C ARG A 167 -8.19 -15.22 14.17
N LEU A 168 -6.89 -14.93 14.07
CA LEU A 168 -5.83 -15.67 14.76
C LEU A 168 -5.58 -15.18 16.19
N TRP A 169 -5.90 -13.92 16.48
CA TRP A 169 -5.74 -13.31 17.79
C TRP A 169 -6.33 -14.12 18.95
N PRO A 170 -7.58 -14.64 18.87
CA PRO A 170 -8.13 -15.46 19.95
C PRO A 170 -7.39 -16.79 20.11
N LEU A 171 -6.86 -17.39 19.03
CA LEU A 171 -6.09 -18.63 19.13
C LEU A 171 -4.74 -18.37 19.82
N VAL A 172 -4.06 -17.29 19.44
CA VAL A 172 -2.81 -16.87 20.07
C VAL A 172 -3.02 -16.56 21.56
N SER A 173 -4.12 -15.88 21.92
CA SER A 173 -4.43 -15.57 23.32
C SER A 173 -4.76 -16.84 24.12
N ILE A 174 -5.54 -17.77 23.57
CA ILE A 174 -5.82 -19.07 24.20
C ILE A 174 -4.52 -19.83 24.46
N VAL A 175 -3.66 -19.97 23.44
CA VAL A 175 -2.36 -20.66 23.58
C VAL A 175 -1.50 -19.96 24.63
N GLY A 176 -1.45 -18.63 24.64
CA GLY A 176 -0.74 -17.86 25.66
C GLY A 176 -1.24 -18.12 27.08
N ILE A 177 -2.55 -18.10 27.30
CA ILE A 177 -3.17 -18.41 28.60
C ILE A 177 -2.82 -19.84 29.03
N LEU A 178 -2.91 -20.80 28.11
CA LEU A 178 -2.58 -22.21 28.37
C LEU A 178 -1.12 -22.39 28.79
N LEU A 179 -0.21 -21.64 28.15
CA LEU A 179 1.21 -21.64 28.48
C LEU A 179 1.45 -21.08 29.89
N VAL A 180 0.80 -19.97 30.25
CA VAL A 180 0.87 -19.40 31.61
C VAL A 180 0.32 -20.37 32.66
N ILE A 181 -0.82 -21.00 32.41
CA ILE A 181 -1.41 -22.01 33.32
C ILE A 181 -0.45 -23.20 33.48
N SER A 182 0.14 -23.69 32.39
CA SER A 182 1.09 -24.80 32.43
C SER A 182 2.35 -24.45 33.23
N ALA A 183 2.89 -23.24 33.07
CA ALA A 183 4.03 -22.76 33.82
C ALA A 183 3.71 -22.61 35.31
N ALA A 184 2.51 -22.08 35.65
CA ALA A 184 2.04 -21.99 37.02
C ALA A 184 1.86 -23.37 37.67
N ALA A 185 1.29 -24.34 36.95
CA ALA A 185 1.13 -25.70 37.43
C ALA A 185 2.48 -26.39 37.67
N LEU A 186 3.45 -26.23 36.76
CA LEU A 186 4.81 -26.74 36.95
C LEU A 186 5.50 -26.09 38.14
N GLY A 187 5.37 -24.77 38.28
CA GLY A 187 5.89 -24.03 39.43
C GLY A 187 5.28 -24.50 40.75
N TRP A 188 3.97 -24.75 40.78
CA TRP A 188 3.27 -25.28 41.95
C TRP A 188 3.75 -26.68 42.33
N LEU A 189 3.93 -27.57 41.34
CA LEU A 189 4.43 -28.93 41.58
C LEU A 189 5.87 -28.91 42.11
N ALA A 190 6.74 -28.08 41.54
CA ALA A 190 8.11 -27.90 42.02
C ALA A 190 8.13 -27.38 43.46
N TYR A 191 7.30 -26.38 43.78
CA TYR A 191 7.16 -25.86 45.13
C TYR A 191 6.68 -26.93 46.13
N GLY A 192 5.69 -27.74 45.74
CA GLY A 192 5.18 -28.84 46.55
C GLY A 192 6.23 -29.92 46.84
N ALA A 193 7.11 -30.22 45.88
CA ALA A 193 8.20 -31.18 46.07
C ALA A 193 9.23 -30.68 47.10
N VAL A 194 9.63 -29.40 47.00
CA VAL A 194 10.58 -28.78 47.94
C VAL A 194 10.01 -28.70 49.37
N ARG A 195 8.71 -28.44 49.52
CA ARG A 195 8.11 -28.40 50.87
C ARG A 195 8.10 -29.78 51.54
N LYS A 196 7.96 -30.86 50.77
CA LYS A 196 8.00 -32.22 51.31
C LYS A 196 9.39 -32.62 51.80
N THR A 197 10.46 -32.21 51.12
CA THR A 197 11.83 -32.53 51.56
C THR A 197 12.13 -31.94 52.93
N GLN A 198 11.70 -30.70 53.19
CA GLN A 198 11.87 -30.07 54.50
C GLN A 198 11.19 -30.85 55.64
N THR A 199 10.00 -31.41 55.41
CA THR A 199 9.32 -32.22 56.43
C THR A 199 9.99 -33.57 56.67
N ILE A 200 10.65 -34.14 55.65
CA ILE A 200 11.40 -35.39 55.77
C ILE A 200 12.65 -35.17 56.62
N GLU A 201 13.35 -34.04 56.41
CA GLU A 201 14.54 -33.69 57.21
C GLU A 201 14.19 -33.56 58.70
N GLN A 202 13.11 -32.86 59.03
CA GLN A 202 12.66 -32.74 60.43
C GLN A 202 12.34 -34.10 61.06
N ARG A 203 11.65 -34.99 60.33
CA ARG A 203 11.35 -36.34 60.82
C ARG A 203 12.61 -37.20 60.94
N ALA A 204 13.57 -37.04 60.04
CA ALA A 204 14.84 -37.75 60.10
C ALA A 204 15.64 -37.35 61.36
N HIS A 205 15.64 -36.06 61.72
CA HIS A 205 16.26 -35.60 62.97
C HIS A 205 15.57 -36.15 64.21
N VAL A 206 14.23 -36.12 64.27
CA VAL A 206 13.49 -36.68 65.41
C VAL A 206 13.74 -38.19 65.56
N LEU A 207 13.75 -38.94 64.45
CA LEU A 207 14.06 -40.37 64.49
C LEU A 207 15.52 -40.65 64.90
N ALA A 208 16.46 -39.79 64.49
CA ALA A 208 17.85 -39.91 64.92
C ALA A 208 17.99 -39.67 66.43
N ASP A 209 17.32 -38.64 66.96
CA ASP A 209 17.30 -38.32 68.38
C ASP A 209 16.65 -39.44 69.20
N GLU A 210 15.53 -40.00 68.73
CA GLU A 210 14.88 -41.16 69.37
C GLU A 210 15.78 -42.40 69.39
N LEU A 211 16.54 -42.66 68.31
CA LEU A 211 17.47 -43.78 68.25
C LEU A 211 18.64 -43.60 69.21
N ASP A 212 19.20 -42.39 69.29
CA ASP A 212 20.28 -42.08 70.23
C ASP A 212 19.81 -42.10 71.68
N GLU A 213 18.60 -41.64 71.97
CA GLU A 213 17.99 -41.76 73.30
C GLU A 213 17.77 -43.23 73.68
N LYS A 214 17.24 -44.08 72.76
CA LYS A 214 17.12 -45.52 73.00
C LYS A 214 18.47 -46.19 73.23
N ARG A 215 19.51 -45.81 72.48
CA ARG A 215 20.88 -46.32 72.71
C ARG A 215 21.37 -45.94 74.10
N ARG A 216 21.19 -44.69 74.52
CA ARG A 216 21.55 -44.24 75.87
C ARG A 216 20.80 -45.01 76.96
N GLN A 217 19.50 -45.23 76.78
CA GLN A 217 18.68 -46.03 77.70
C GLN A 217 19.20 -47.47 77.79
N THR A 218 19.46 -48.13 76.66
CA THR A 218 20.00 -49.51 76.69
C THR A 218 21.37 -49.60 77.36
N LEU A 219 22.23 -48.58 77.20
CA LEU A 219 23.51 -48.51 77.89
C LEU A 219 23.32 -48.29 79.40
N ALA A 220 22.40 -47.42 79.79
CA ALA A 220 22.07 -47.17 81.19
C ALA A 220 21.50 -48.43 81.87
N ASP A 221 20.59 -49.15 81.20
CA ASP A 221 20.03 -50.42 81.68
C ASP A 221 21.13 -51.47 81.87
N ARG A 222 22.07 -51.57 80.92
CA ARG A 222 23.24 -52.46 81.04
C ARG A 222 24.15 -52.09 82.21
N GLN A 223 24.35 -50.80 82.46
CA GLN A 223 25.11 -50.34 83.63
C GLN A 223 24.37 -50.64 84.93
N GLN A 224 23.05 -50.48 84.98
CA GLN A 224 22.24 -50.82 86.15
C GLN A 224 22.21 -52.32 86.41
N SER A 225 22.07 -53.15 85.37
CA SER A 225 22.13 -54.61 85.52
C SER A 225 23.51 -55.06 86.00
N ALA A 226 24.60 -54.46 85.48
CA ALA A 226 25.95 -54.74 85.95
C ALA A 226 26.13 -54.38 87.43
N LYS A 227 25.63 -53.21 87.86
CA LYS A 227 25.63 -52.81 89.28
C LYS A 227 24.83 -53.77 90.16
N ARG A 228 23.66 -54.24 89.69
CA ARG A 228 22.84 -55.22 90.42
C ARG A 228 23.54 -56.56 90.57
N ILE A 229 24.24 -57.04 89.53
CA ILE A 229 25.02 -58.28 89.61
C ILE A 229 26.13 -58.15 90.65
N LEU A 230 26.88 -57.04 90.64
CA LEU A 230 27.92 -56.80 91.64
C LEU A 230 27.37 -56.72 93.07
N ASP A 231 26.20 -56.08 93.27
CA ASP A 231 25.53 -56.04 94.57
C ASP A 231 25.01 -57.42 95.03
N LEU A 232 24.56 -58.25 94.09
CA LEU A 232 24.19 -59.64 94.39
C LEU A 232 25.41 -60.49 94.74
N GLU A 233 26.54 -60.31 94.06
CA GLU A 233 27.80 -60.99 94.39
C GLU A 233 28.33 -60.60 95.78
N THR A 234 28.27 -59.31 96.14
CA THR A 234 28.68 -58.87 97.49
C THR A 234 27.76 -59.43 98.57
N LYS A 235 26.43 -59.43 98.35
CA LYS A 235 25.46 -60.08 99.25
C LYS A 235 25.68 -61.59 99.37
N LEU A 236 25.98 -62.27 98.28
CA LEU A 236 26.34 -63.69 98.30
C LEU A 236 27.58 -63.94 99.16
N ARG A 237 28.65 -63.14 98.96
CA ARG A 237 29.87 -63.24 99.78
C ARG A 237 29.62 -62.98 101.26
N THR A 238 28.78 -62.02 101.62
CA THR A 238 28.48 -61.77 103.05
C THR A 238 27.71 -62.94 103.65
N VAL A 239 26.75 -63.53 102.93
CA VAL A 239 26.03 -64.73 103.39
C VAL A 239 26.98 -65.93 103.53
N GLU A 240 27.87 -66.16 102.56
CA GLU A 240 28.89 -67.20 102.65
C GLU A 240 29.83 -67.00 103.85
N GLN A 241 30.25 -65.77 104.11
CA GLN A 241 31.05 -65.43 105.30
C GLN A 241 30.28 -65.71 106.60
N HIS A 242 29.01 -65.32 106.68
CA HIS A 242 28.17 -65.62 107.84
C HIS A 242 27.97 -67.13 108.04
N ALA A 243 27.75 -67.87 106.95
CA ALA A 243 27.65 -69.34 106.99
C ALA A 243 28.97 -69.98 107.43
N ALA A 244 30.13 -69.49 106.96
CA ALA A 244 31.45 -69.97 107.38
C ALA A 244 31.73 -69.70 108.86
N VAL A 245 31.27 -68.57 109.39
CA VAL A 245 31.36 -68.25 110.83
C VAL A 245 30.43 -69.15 111.66
N ALA A 246 29.20 -69.41 111.18
CA ALA A 246 28.26 -70.31 111.84
C ALA A 246 28.69 -71.79 111.82
N ALA A 247 29.43 -72.21 110.78
CA ALA A 247 29.98 -73.56 110.64
C ALA A 247 31.25 -73.80 111.47
N ARG A 248 31.76 -72.80 112.21
CA ARG A 248 32.91 -72.95 113.09
C ARG A 248 32.49 -73.68 114.39
N PRO A 249 33.02 -74.88 114.68
CA PRO A 249 32.64 -75.60 115.89
C PRO A 249 33.11 -74.84 117.14
N PRO A 250 32.38 -74.93 118.27
CA PRO A 250 32.75 -74.21 119.49
C PRO A 250 34.12 -74.68 119.98
N VAL A 251 35.09 -73.75 119.97
CA VAL A 251 36.42 -73.97 120.52
C VAL A 251 36.29 -74.16 122.02
N ARG A 252 36.53 -75.39 122.47
CA ARG A 252 36.61 -75.77 123.88
C ARG A 252 37.83 -75.07 124.51
N PRO A 253 37.68 -74.25 125.56
CA PRO A 253 38.83 -73.65 126.23
C PRO A 253 39.57 -74.74 127.02
N ALA A 254 40.76 -75.12 126.55
CA ALA A 254 41.80 -75.72 127.38
C ALA A 254 42.71 -74.55 127.82
N GLY A 255 42.97 -74.30 129.09
CA GLY A 255 43.20 -75.25 130.17
C GLY A 255 44.68 -75.16 130.51
N THR A 256 44.99 -74.35 131.52
CA THR A 256 46.27 -74.12 132.19
C THR A 256 47.03 -75.39 132.55
N GLY A 257 48.35 -75.34 132.35
CA GLY A 257 49.34 -76.29 132.86
C GLY A 257 50.74 -75.80 132.52
#